data_AF-A0A955Q096-F1
#
_entry.id   AF-A0A955Q096-F1
#
_cell.length_a   1.000
_cell.length_b   1.000
_cell.length_c   1.000
_cell.angle_alpha   90.00
_cell.angle_beta   90.00
_cell.angle_gamma   90.00
#
_symmetry.space_group_name_H-M   'P 1'
#
loop_
_entity.id
_entity.type
_entity.pdbx_description
1 polymer ?
#
loop_
_entity_poly.entity_id
_entity_poly.type
_entity_poly.pdbx_seq_one_letter_code
_entity_poly.pdbx_strand_id
1 'polypeptide(L)'
;MTSVQANCRWFFVILTAAILAGCQTPVGVARVDSEAVSHQLTKNVISSGELSPYTENVLRVTDLTDAYFDHPRQALNQLHQFFLGEDQRKGYVAFALAELSFLYAQKSNQPSYYLAAALYAYLYLFPETATQSLNPLDPRGRIAADVYNRGLTSAFIAKDRSLMNLESGTYTLPFGILQVVLPENRLEWENRKLTNFIPVAELEVRGLQNRYRQAGIGVPLAADQIPLGQEEGLQIAKGKMPVTAFMRFSNLLQQLRTDSIQGDWELYNAYDQKTVNIHGRDVPLEIEFTSSLAASLAESSVWERELKGFFMGDSVALQSGELTALEPYRPGRIPVVFVHGTASGPGRWADMTNDLIIDPSIRSRFQFWYFTYDTGNPILYSAALFRELLQKTVDHLRQKYQDPALDAMVLIGHSQGGLLAKLTAVNTGNSFWDAISNSPLEDMKVSSQTRDLLQRSLFIDSLPFVNRLVFIATPQHGSYVAGSWGAHQLAKFV
;
A
#
# COMPACT_ATOMS: atom_id res chain seq x y z
N MET A 1 -36.14 -65.09 43.48
CA MET A 1 -34.66 -65.12 43.34
C MET A 1 -34.15 -64.61 41.97
N THR A 2 -34.96 -63.93 41.15
CA THR A 2 -34.59 -63.58 39.76
C THR A 2 -34.36 -62.09 39.48
N SER A 3 -34.75 -61.16 40.36
CA SER A 3 -34.54 -59.72 40.15
C SER A 3 -33.18 -59.19 40.68
N VAL A 4 -32.62 -59.84 41.72
CA VAL A 4 -31.35 -59.41 42.34
C VAL A 4 -30.14 -59.77 41.47
N GLN A 5 -30.18 -60.90 40.75
CA GLN A 5 -29.08 -61.32 39.84
C GLN A 5 -28.98 -60.46 38.58
N ALA A 6 -30.10 -59.92 38.08
CA ALA A 6 -30.10 -59.02 36.92
C ALA A 6 -29.45 -57.68 37.25
N ASN A 7 -29.79 -57.08 38.40
CA ASN A 7 -29.20 -55.81 38.85
C ASN A 7 -27.70 -55.95 39.13
N CYS A 8 -27.24 -57.09 39.65
CA CYS A 8 -25.82 -57.34 39.91
C CYS A 8 -25.00 -57.47 38.61
N ARG A 9 -25.58 -58.04 37.55
CA ARG A 9 -24.95 -58.13 36.21
C ARG A 9 -24.81 -56.75 35.53
N TRP A 10 -25.84 -55.91 35.61
CA TRP A 10 -25.77 -54.55 35.06
C TRP A 10 -24.77 -53.68 35.83
N PHE A 11 -24.72 -53.82 37.16
CA PHE A 11 -23.72 -53.13 37.98
C PHE A 11 -22.30 -53.57 37.62
N PHE A 12 -22.07 -54.87 37.42
CA PHE A 12 -20.76 -55.37 36.96
C PHE A 12 -20.41 -54.88 35.56
N VAL A 13 -21.34 -54.85 34.60
CA VAL A 13 -21.06 -54.36 33.24
C VAL A 13 -20.75 -52.86 33.22
N ILE A 14 -21.45 -52.04 34.01
CA ILE A 14 -21.18 -50.61 34.14
C ILE A 14 -19.85 -50.37 34.86
N LEU A 15 -19.56 -51.13 35.93
CA LEU A 15 -18.27 -51.05 36.62
C LEU A 15 -17.12 -51.48 35.71
N THR A 16 -17.31 -52.53 34.91
CA THR A 16 -16.29 -53.03 33.96
C THR A 16 -16.09 -52.03 32.81
N ALA A 17 -17.15 -51.39 32.31
CA ALA A 17 -17.04 -50.31 31.31
C ALA A 17 -16.36 -49.05 31.88
N ALA A 18 -16.62 -48.70 33.14
CA ALA A 18 -15.95 -47.59 33.83
C ALA A 18 -14.47 -47.90 34.13
N ILE A 19 -14.14 -49.15 34.47
CA ILE A 19 -12.74 -49.61 34.69
C ILE A 19 -11.98 -49.70 33.36
N LEU A 20 -12.64 -50.07 32.26
CA LEU A 20 -12.05 -50.10 30.91
C LEU A 20 -11.87 -48.69 30.31
N ALA A 21 -12.75 -47.74 30.64
CA ALA A 21 -12.55 -46.31 30.33
C ALA A 21 -11.48 -45.65 31.23
N GLY A 22 -11.20 -46.24 32.40
CA GLY A 22 -10.20 -45.77 33.38
C GLY A 22 -8.73 -46.06 33.01
N CYS A 23 -8.46 -46.62 31.84
CA CYS A 23 -7.10 -46.94 31.37
C CYS A 23 -6.54 -45.91 30.37
N GLN A 24 -7.13 -44.72 30.27
CA GLN A 24 -6.51 -43.63 29.53
C GLN A 24 -5.51 -42.94 30.44
N THR A 25 -4.23 -43.00 30.08
CA THR A 25 -3.18 -42.26 30.79
C THR A 25 -3.51 -40.76 30.78
N PRO A 26 -3.21 -40.01 31.86
CA PRO A 26 -3.51 -38.57 31.94
C PRO A 26 -2.81 -37.74 30.85
N VAL A 27 -1.79 -38.33 30.21
CA VAL A 27 -1.16 -37.84 28.99
C VAL A 27 -1.44 -38.85 27.88
N GLY A 28 -2.03 -38.41 26.77
CA GLY A 28 -2.31 -39.24 25.61
C GLY A 28 -2.02 -38.49 24.31
N VAL A 29 -1.68 -39.22 23.25
CA VAL A 29 -1.49 -38.67 21.91
C VAL A 29 -2.43 -39.38 20.94
N ALA A 30 -3.05 -38.62 20.06
CA ALA A 30 -3.88 -39.14 18.97
C ALA A 30 -3.43 -38.50 17.66
N ARG A 31 -3.43 -39.28 16.57
CA ARG A 31 -3.26 -38.70 15.24
C ARG A 31 -4.55 -37.96 14.88
N VAL A 32 -4.41 -36.69 14.54
CA VAL A 32 -5.50 -35.84 14.07
C VAL A 32 -5.13 -35.27 12.70
N ASP A 33 -6.07 -34.59 12.06
CA ASP A 33 -5.84 -33.95 10.78
C ASP A 33 -4.69 -32.91 10.85
N SER A 34 -3.82 -32.89 9.85
CA SER A 34 -2.64 -32.02 9.84
C SER A 34 -3.00 -30.53 9.79
N GLU A 35 -4.11 -30.17 9.14
CA GLU A 35 -4.61 -28.80 9.11
C GLU A 35 -5.08 -28.36 10.50
N ALA A 36 -5.75 -29.25 11.24
CA ALA A 36 -6.17 -28.98 12.60
C ALA A 36 -4.98 -28.74 13.55
N VAL A 37 -3.92 -29.56 13.45
CA VAL A 37 -2.68 -29.31 14.22
C VAL A 37 -2.05 -27.98 13.82
N SER A 38 -1.96 -27.70 12.52
CA SER A 38 -1.38 -26.45 12.03
C SER A 38 -2.16 -25.24 12.55
N HIS A 39 -3.49 -25.25 12.45
CA HIS A 39 -4.35 -24.19 12.96
C HIS A 39 -4.16 -23.98 14.46
N GLN A 40 -4.08 -25.06 15.24
CA GLN A 40 -3.82 -24.97 16.68
C GLN A 40 -2.45 -24.36 17.00
N LEU A 41 -1.42 -24.64 16.20
CA LEU A 41 -0.07 -24.10 16.39
C LEU A 41 0.08 -22.66 15.91
N THR A 42 -0.71 -22.23 14.92
CA THR A 42 -0.61 -20.89 14.31
C THR A 42 -1.64 -19.89 14.82
N LYS A 43 -2.65 -20.33 15.57
CA LYS A 43 -3.65 -19.42 16.16
C LYS A 43 -2.96 -18.36 17.02
N ASN A 44 -3.46 -17.13 16.95
CA ASN A 44 -2.93 -15.97 17.67
C ASN A 44 -3.96 -14.84 17.62
N VAL A 45 -3.69 -13.79 18.39
CA VAL A 45 -4.68 -12.72 18.61
C VAL A 45 -5.03 -11.95 17.33
N ILE A 46 -4.13 -11.97 16.33
CA ILE A 46 -4.30 -11.28 15.06
C ILE A 46 -5.14 -12.09 14.09
N SER A 47 -4.83 -13.38 13.92
CA SER A 47 -5.45 -14.23 12.88
C SER A 47 -6.76 -14.88 13.31
N SER A 48 -6.90 -15.23 14.59
CA SER A 48 -8.08 -15.95 15.09
C SER A 48 -8.82 -15.23 16.22
N GLY A 49 -8.25 -14.14 16.77
CA GLY A 49 -8.80 -13.48 17.96
C GLY A 49 -8.64 -14.30 19.24
N GLU A 50 -7.81 -15.35 19.22
CA GLU A 50 -7.50 -16.21 20.36
C GLU A 50 -6.03 -16.08 20.77
N LEU A 51 -5.70 -16.45 22.01
CA LEU A 51 -4.30 -16.46 22.44
C LEU A 51 -3.51 -17.54 21.70
N SER A 52 -2.26 -17.25 21.37
CA SER A 52 -1.36 -18.28 20.86
C SER A 52 -0.99 -19.30 21.94
N PRO A 53 -0.61 -20.54 21.55
CA PRO A 53 -0.13 -21.54 22.52
C PRO A 53 1.06 -21.05 23.35
N TYR A 54 1.88 -20.15 22.80
CA TYR A 54 3.01 -19.53 23.51
C TYR A 54 2.52 -18.69 24.69
N THR A 55 1.53 -17.84 24.46
CA THR A 55 0.96 -16.97 25.50
C THR A 55 0.17 -17.77 26.53
N GLU A 56 -0.57 -18.80 26.08
CA GLU A 56 -1.23 -19.73 27.01
C GLU A 56 -0.23 -20.46 27.92
N ASN A 57 0.94 -20.86 27.40
CA ASN A 57 2.00 -21.45 28.23
C ASN A 57 2.50 -20.47 29.29
N VAL A 58 2.62 -19.17 28.97
CA VAL A 58 3.00 -18.16 29.96
C VAL A 58 1.96 -18.05 31.05
N LEU A 59 0.67 -17.93 30.70
CA LEU A 59 -0.42 -17.89 31.67
C LEU A 59 -0.44 -19.12 32.60
N ARG A 60 -0.11 -20.31 32.08
CA ARG A 60 -0.01 -21.53 32.89
C ARG A 60 1.20 -21.51 33.83
N VAL A 61 2.37 -21.11 33.33
CA VAL A 61 3.61 -21.08 34.13
C VAL A 61 3.58 -19.97 35.18
N THR A 62 2.86 -18.87 34.94
CA THR A 62 2.70 -17.78 35.91
C THR A 62 1.46 -17.91 36.80
N ASP A 63 0.71 -19.01 36.67
CA ASP A 63 -0.55 -19.25 37.42
C ASP A 63 -1.58 -18.11 37.25
N LEU A 64 -1.71 -17.59 36.03
CA LEU A 64 -2.58 -16.47 35.68
C LEU A 64 -3.71 -16.84 34.71
N THR A 65 -3.89 -18.12 34.39
CA THR A 65 -4.88 -18.56 33.39
C THR A 65 -6.29 -18.11 33.77
N ASP A 66 -6.79 -18.54 34.93
CA ASP A 66 -8.13 -18.18 35.38
C ASP A 66 -8.22 -16.68 35.71
N ALA A 67 -7.19 -16.15 36.39
CA ALA A 67 -7.11 -14.73 36.75
C ALA A 67 -7.23 -13.78 35.54
N TYR A 68 -6.69 -14.14 34.37
CA TYR A 68 -6.81 -13.31 33.18
C TYR A 68 -8.23 -13.28 32.61
N PHE A 69 -8.95 -14.40 32.65
CA PHE A 69 -10.32 -14.45 32.13
C PHE A 69 -11.34 -13.86 33.11
N ASP A 70 -11.10 -13.98 34.41
CA ASP A 70 -12.00 -13.43 35.45
C ASP A 70 -11.68 -11.96 35.76
N HIS A 71 -10.40 -11.62 35.88
CA HIS A 71 -9.91 -10.31 36.31
C HIS A 71 -8.75 -9.80 35.43
N PRO A 72 -8.99 -9.57 34.12
CA PRO A 72 -7.93 -9.31 33.14
C PRO A 72 -7.01 -8.15 33.49
N ARG A 73 -7.53 -7.05 34.05
CA ARG A 73 -6.69 -5.90 34.43
C ARG A 73 -5.71 -6.24 35.56
N GLN A 74 -6.16 -7.03 36.54
CA GLN A 74 -5.32 -7.45 37.66
C GLN A 74 -4.26 -8.45 37.19
N ALA A 75 -4.63 -9.42 36.37
CA ALA A 75 -3.70 -10.37 35.78
C ALA A 75 -2.65 -9.68 34.89
N LEU A 76 -3.05 -8.74 34.04
CA LEU A 76 -2.14 -7.93 33.23
C LEU A 76 -1.16 -7.12 34.09
N ASN A 77 -1.64 -6.51 35.18
CA ASN A 77 -0.79 -5.78 36.11
C ASN A 77 0.19 -6.72 36.84
N GLN A 78 -0.26 -7.88 37.31
CA GLN A 78 0.60 -8.87 37.96
C GLN A 78 1.68 -9.39 37.01
N LEU A 79 1.33 -9.68 35.76
CA LEU A 79 2.28 -10.11 34.74
C LEU A 79 3.26 -8.98 34.35
N HIS A 80 2.80 -7.73 34.31
CA HIS A 80 3.67 -6.55 34.13
C HIS A 80 4.68 -6.42 35.27
N GLN A 81 4.27 -6.55 36.54
CA GLN A 81 5.19 -6.52 37.68
C GLN A 81 6.19 -7.68 37.63
N PHE A 82 5.73 -8.88 37.25
CA PHE A 82 6.61 -10.04 37.01
C PHE A 82 7.66 -9.75 35.93
N PHE A 83 7.26 -9.13 34.82
CA PHE A 83 8.14 -8.72 33.73
C PHE A 83 9.23 -7.72 34.17
N LEU A 84 8.89 -6.77 35.05
CA LEU A 84 9.85 -5.77 35.53
C LEU A 84 10.89 -6.34 36.51
N GLY A 85 10.56 -7.43 37.23
CA GLY A 85 11.36 -7.99 38.31
C GLY A 85 12.55 -8.86 37.88
N GLU A 86 12.37 -9.84 36.99
CA GLU A 86 13.40 -10.85 36.68
C GLU A 86 14.05 -10.69 35.31
N ASP A 87 15.39 -10.74 35.23
CA ASP A 87 16.14 -10.41 34.00
C ASP A 87 16.16 -11.54 32.95
N GLN A 88 16.14 -12.81 33.37
CA GLN A 88 16.36 -13.95 32.46
C GLN A 88 15.11 -14.41 31.69
N ARG A 89 13.92 -13.94 32.07
CA ARG A 89 12.61 -14.43 31.55
C ARG A 89 11.82 -13.39 30.74
N LYS A 90 12.40 -12.22 30.47
CA LYS A 90 11.71 -11.05 29.92
C LYS A 90 11.14 -11.24 28.52
N GLY A 91 11.84 -11.95 27.63
CA GLY A 91 11.43 -12.07 26.22
C GLY A 91 10.07 -12.72 26.03
N TYR A 92 9.87 -13.94 26.54
CA TYR A 92 8.60 -14.65 26.34
C TYR A 92 7.43 -14.00 27.11
N VAL A 93 7.71 -13.33 28.24
CA VAL A 93 6.69 -12.57 28.99
C VAL A 93 6.27 -11.31 28.24
N ALA A 94 7.21 -10.58 27.62
CA ALA A 94 6.88 -9.44 26.76
C ALA A 94 5.97 -9.85 25.60
N PHE A 95 6.26 -10.97 24.95
CA PHE A 95 5.38 -11.52 23.90
C PHE A 95 3.96 -11.80 24.43
N ALA A 96 3.86 -12.49 25.57
CA ALA A 96 2.56 -12.77 26.18
C ALA A 96 1.80 -11.50 26.59
N LEU A 97 2.48 -10.53 27.20
CA LEU A 97 1.91 -9.23 27.54
C LEU A 97 1.41 -8.47 26.30
N ALA A 98 2.10 -8.60 25.16
CA ALA A 98 1.65 -8.02 23.90
C ALA A 98 0.32 -8.62 23.44
N GLU A 99 0.22 -9.95 23.36
CA GLU A 99 -1.02 -10.62 22.94
C GLU A 99 -2.17 -10.41 23.93
N LEU A 100 -1.92 -10.54 25.24
CA LEU A 100 -2.93 -10.37 26.28
C LEU A 100 -3.45 -8.93 26.30
N SER A 101 -2.57 -7.93 26.21
CA SER A 101 -2.97 -6.53 26.16
C SER A 101 -3.80 -6.25 24.91
N PHE A 102 -3.42 -6.80 23.76
CA PHE A 102 -4.17 -6.64 22.51
C PHE A 102 -5.57 -7.28 22.61
N LEU A 103 -5.66 -8.51 23.12
CA LEU A 103 -6.93 -9.22 23.27
C LEU A 103 -7.87 -8.47 24.23
N TYR A 104 -7.33 -7.98 25.35
CA TYR A 104 -8.09 -7.19 26.30
C TYR A 104 -8.55 -5.86 25.69
N ALA A 105 -7.69 -5.18 24.93
CA ALA A 105 -8.02 -3.93 24.23
C ALA A 105 -9.17 -4.15 23.23
N GLN A 106 -9.14 -5.24 22.48
CA GLN A 106 -10.19 -5.61 21.52
C GLN A 106 -11.52 -5.89 22.20
N LYS A 107 -11.52 -6.62 23.31
CA LYS A 107 -12.75 -6.95 24.06
C LYS A 107 -13.34 -5.76 24.82
N SER A 108 -12.48 -4.88 25.34
CA SER A 108 -12.92 -3.77 26.20
C SER A 108 -13.00 -2.42 25.48
N ASN A 109 -12.57 -2.34 24.22
CA ASN A 109 -12.49 -1.13 23.41
C ASN A 109 -11.69 0.00 24.08
N GLN A 110 -10.54 -0.35 24.69
CA GLN A 110 -9.66 0.60 25.39
C GLN A 110 -8.34 0.84 24.62
N PRO A 111 -8.15 2.02 23.99
CA PRO A 111 -6.95 2.36 23.23
C PRO A 111 -5.64 2.25 24.01
N SER A 112 -5.66 2.53 25.33
CA SER A 112 -4.48 2.44 26.20
C SER A 112 -3.84 1.05 26.21
N TYR A 113 -4.64 -0.01 26.08
CA TYR A 113 -4.14 -1.38 26.06
C TYR A 113 -3.64 -1.81 24.66
N TYR A 114 -4.13 -1.18 23.58
CA TYR A 114 -3.50 -1.34 22.26
C TYR A 114 -2.10 -0.71 22.22
N LEU A 115 -1.93 0.46 22.85
CA LEU A 115 -0.60 1.06 23.05
C LEU A 115 0.30 0.14 23.87
N ALA A 116 -0.17 -0.34 25.02
CA ALA A 116 0.59 -1.30 25.83
C ALA A 116 1.02 -2.54 25.01
N ALA A 117 0.12 -3.09 24.21
CA ALA A 117 0.43 -4.20 23.31
C ALA A 117 1.58 -3.88 22.34
N ALA A 118 1.55 -2.69 21.73
CA ALA A 118 2.61 -2.24 20.83
C ALA A 118 3.96 -2.06 21.56
N LEU A 119 3.97 -1.49 22.77
CA LEU A 119 5.19 -1.32 23.57
C LEU A 119 5.83 -2.68 23.91
N TYR A 120 5.04 -3.66 24.35
CA TYR A 120 5.56 -4.99 24.68
C TYR A 120 6.02 -5.76 23.44
N ALA A 121 5.30 -5.64 22.32
CA ALA A 121 5.71 -6.20 21.04
C ALA A 121 7.06 -5.61 20.58
N TYR A 122 7.26 -4.29 20.75
CA TYR A 122 8.52 -3.63 20.44
C TYR A 122 9.68 -4.20 21.28
N LEU A 123 9.50 -4.34 22.60
CA LEU A 123 10.51 -4.92 23.49
C LEU A 123 10.86 -6.36 23.14
N TYR A 124 9.86 -7.15 22.73
CA TYR A 124 10.09 -8.52 22.29
C TYR A 124 10.97 -8.57 21.03
N LEU A 125 10.66 -7.73 20.03
CA LEU A 125 11.38 -7.66 18.76
C LEU A 125 12.78 -7.08 18.89
N PHE A 126 12.93 -6.08 19.76
CA PHE A 126 14.10 -5.25 19.91
C PHE A 126 14.58 -5.21 21.36
N PRO A 127 15.08 -6.34 21.91
CA PRO A 127 15.63 -6.35 23.26
C PRO A 127 16.89 -5.49 23.34
N GLU A 128 17.00 -4.66 24.38
CA GLU A 128 18.11 -3.72 24.60
C GLU A 128 19.42 -4.43 24.97
N THR A 129 19.35 -5.63 25.55
CA THR A 129 20.51 -6.48 25.83
C THR A 129 20.79 -7.39 24.64
N ALA A 130 21.84 -7.07 23.88
CA ALA A 130 22.22 -7.65 22.60
C ALA A 130 22.54 -9.17 22.59
N THR A 131 22.36 -9.89 23.71
CA THR A 131 22.73 -11.31 23.84
C THR A 131 21.68 -12.30 23.32
N GLN A 132 20.49 -11.86 22.91
CA GLN A 132 19.46 -12.73 22.35
C GLN A 132 18.88 -12.14 21.06
N SER A 133 19.45 -12.49 19.90
CA SER A 133 18.74 -12.26 18.65
C SER A 133 17.60 -13.28 18.56
N LEU A 134 16.40 -12.83 18.19
CA LEU A 134 15.31 -13.74 17.84
C LEU A 134 15.76 -14.65 16.70
N ASN A 135 15.42 -15.94 16.80
CA ASN A 135 15.59 -16.86 15.68
C ASN A 135 14.70 -16.36 14.51
N PRO A 136 15.24 -16.13 13.30
CA PRO A 136 14.45 -15.67 12.16
C PRO A 136 13.27 -16.57 11.78
N LEU A 137 13.31 -17.86 12.17
CA LEU A 137 12.24 -18.82 11.93
C LEU A 137 11.24 -18.92 13.09
N ASP A 138 11.42 -18.13 14.16
CA ASP A 138 10.46 -18.09 15.26
C ASP A 138 9.20 -17.31 14.85
N PRO A 139 8.01 -17.95 14.78
CA PRO A 139 6.79 -17.31 14.31
C PRO A 139 6.35 -16.14 15.19
N ARG A 140 6.76 -16.12 16.46
CA ARG A 140 6.45 -15.04 17.40
C ARG A 140 7.01 -13.70 16.94
N GLY A 141 8.11 -13.70 16.17
CA GLY A 141 8.64 -12.48 15.57
C GLY A 141 7.64 -11.81 14.62
N ARG A 142 7.01 -12.59 13.73
CA ARG A 142 5.98 -12.06 12.83
C ARG A 142 4.72 -11.64 13.60
N ILE A 143 4.25 -12.48 14.53
CA ILE A 143 3.08 -12.16 15.35
C ILE A 143 3.28 -10.87 16.14
N ALA A 144 4.44 -10.68 16.77
CA ALA A 144 4.75 -9.45 17.50
C ALA A 144 4.80 -8.24 16.58
N ALA A 145 5.37 -8.35 15.38
CA ALA A 145 5.34 -7.26 14.41
C ALA A 145 3.91 -6.89 13.99
N ASP A 146 3.04 -7.89 13.78
CA ASP A 146 1.62 -7.63 13.46
C ASP A 146 0.85 -7.04 14.66
N VAL A 147 1.14 -7.46 15.89
CA VAL A 147 0.59 -6.86 17.13
C VAL A 147 1.06 -5.42 17.31
N TYR A 148 2.34 -5.13 17.04
CA TYR A 148 2.87 -3.76 17.06
C TYR A 148 2.17 -2.89 16.01
N ASN A 149 2.12 -3.34 14.76
CA ASN A 149 1.51 -2.60 13.66
C ASN A 149 0.01 -2.33 13.95
N ARG A 150 -0.77 -3.37 14.25
CA ARG A 150 -2.22 -3.24 14.51
C ARG A 150 -2.54 -2.56 15.83
N GLY A 151 -1.69 -2.71 16.84
CA GLY A 151 -1.81 -2.02 18.12
C GLY A 151 -1.69 -0.52 17.94
N LEU A 152 -0.66 -0.07 17.22
CA LEU A 152 -0.53 1.35 16.85
C LEU A 152 -1.70 1.82 15.98
N THR A 153 -2.09 1.07 14.94
CA THR A 153 -3.28 1.42 14.14
C THR A 153 -4.49 1.64 15.03
N SER A 154 -4.84 0.64 15.85
CA SER A 154 -6.07 0.67 16.67
C SER A 154 -6.04 1.74 17.77
N ALA A 155 -4.86 2.10 18.27
CA ALA A 155 -4.71 3.12 19.28
C ALA A 155 -4.89 4.55 18.74
N PHE A 156 -4.50 4.79 17.48
CA PHE A 156 -4.47 6.12 16.86
C PHE A 156 -5.53 6.32 15.77
N ILE A 157 -6.30 5.30 15.41
CA ILE A 157 -7.34 5.41 14.40
C ILE A 157 -8.52 6.28 14.90
N ALA A 158 -9.06 7.10 14.00
CA ALA A 158 -10.26 7.89 14.24
C ALA A 158 -11.48 6.99 14.49
N LYS A 159 -12.53 7.54 15.13
CA LYS A 159 -13.73 6.79 15.53
C LYS A 159 -14.48 6.17 14.34
N ASP A 160 -14.46 6.83 13.19
CA ASP A 160 -15.06 6.36 11.94
C ASP A 160 -14.16 5.37 11.18
N ARG A 161 -12.95 5.11 11.72
CA ARG A 161 -11.91 4.23 11.15
C ARG A 161 -11.37 4.67 9.79
N SER A 162 -11.62 5.89 9.36
CA SER A 162 -11.20 6.36 8.03
C SER A 162 -9.72 6.77 8.01
N LEU A 163 -9.26 7.42 9.07
CA LEU A 163 -7.93 8.01 9.17
C LEU A 163 -7.23 7.60 10.48
N MET A 164 -5.90 7.55 10.44
CA MET A 164 -5.03 7.48 11.59
C MET A 164 -4.56 8.88 11.98
N ASN A 165 -4.73 9.24 13.25
CA ASN A 165 -4.30 10.51 13.81
C ASN A 165 -2.81 10.42 14.18
N LEU A 166 -1.96 11.03 13.35
CA LEU A 166 -0.53 11.19 13.63
C LEU A 166 -0.28 12.60 14.15
N GLU A 167 -0.15 12.73 15.46
CA GLU A 167 0.10 14.01 16.13
C GLU A 167 0.98 13.81 17.36
N SER A 168 1.61 14.91 17.81
CA SER A 168 2.27 14.95 19.13
C SER A 168 1.21 15.00 20.22
N GLY A 169 1.44 14.33 21.35
CA GLY A 169 0.44 14.29 22.40
C GLY A 169 0.86 13.48 23.62
N THR A 170 0.00 13.46 24.63
CA THR A 170 0.14 12.59 25.80
C THR A 170 -1.03 11.62 25.84
N TYR A 171 -0.73 10.33 25.89
CA TYR A 171 -1.70 9.24 25.82
C TYR A 171 -1.61 8.39 27.08
N THR A 172 -2.76 7.95 27.60
CA THR A 172 -2.81 7.11 28.79
C THR A 172 -2.38 5.69 28.48
N LEU A 173 -1.56 5.11 29.36
CA LEU A 173 -1.24 3.68 29.40
C LEU A 173 -1.87 3.04 30.64
N PRO A 174 -2.02 1.70 30.68
CA PRO A 174 -2.51 1.00 31.87
C PRO A 174 -1.62 1.17 33.12
N PHE A 175 -0.36 1.58 32.92
CA PHE A 175 0.68 1.69 33.95
C PHE A 175 1.41 3.04 33.92
N GLY A 176 0.88 4.06 33.22
CA GLY A 176 1.55 5.35 33.10
C GLY A 176 1.03 6.21 31.95
N ILE A 177 1.90 7.02 31.36
CA ILE A 177 1.62 7.85 30.18
C ILE A 177 2.65 7.60 29.07
N LEU A 178 2.21 7.79 27.84
CA LEU A 178 3.04 7.85 26.64
C LEU A 178 3.05 9.27 26.10
N GLN A 179 4.19 9.94 26.14
CA GLN A 179 4.45 11.21 25.48
C GLN A 179 4.97 10.93 24.06
N VAL A 180 4.20 11.36 23.06
CA VAL A 180 4.50 11.16 21.64
C VAL A 180 4.96 12.47 21.03
N VAL A 181 6.05 12.41 20.28
CA VAL A 181 6.58 13.55 19.51
C VAL A 181 6.55 13.23 18.02
N LEU A 182 5.98 14.14 17.24
CA LEU A 182 6.00 14.13 15.77
C LEU A 182 6.50 15.50 15.27
N PRO A 183 7.78 15.61 14.88
CA PRO A 183 8.31 16.82 14.29
C PRO A 183 7.65 17.13 12.93
N GLU A 184 7.33 18.40 12.65
CA GLU A 184 6.64 18.80 11.41
C GLU A 184 7.39 18.41 10.14
N ASN A 185 8.73 18.46 10.16
CA ASN A 185 9.57 18.07 9.03
C ASN A 185 9.46 16.57 8.68
N ARG A 186 8.91 15.73 9.56
CA ARG A 186 8.61 14.30 9.26
C ARG A 186 7.35 14.13 8.42
N LEU A 187 6.54 15.18 8.30
CA LEU A 187 5.34 15.21 7.45
C LEU A 187 5.65 15.80 6.08
N GLU A 188 6.89 16.17 5.80
CA GLU A 188 7.30 16.72 4.52
C GLU A 188 8.06 15.67 3.71
N TRP A 189 7.73 15.58 2.43
CA TRP A 189 8.42 14.74 1.46
C TRP A 189 8.69 15.55 0.20
N GLU A 190 9.97 15.77 -0.09
CA GLU A 190 10.41 16.73 -1.11
C GLU A 190 9.71 18.10 -0.88
N ASN A 191 9.04 18.65 -1.89
CA ASN A 191 8.29 19.91 -1.76
C ASN A 191 6.79 19.68 -1.49
N ARG A 192 6.45 18.62 -0.74
CA ARG A 192 5.05 18.23 -0.47
C ARG A 192 4.84 17.94 1.00
N LYS A 193 3.66 18.29 1.50
CA LYS A 193 3.19 17.92 2.84
C LYS A 193 2.29 16.70 2.75
N LEU A 194 2.54 15.74 3.62
CA LEU A 194 1.74 14.54 3.79
C LEU A 194 0.63 14.81 4.80
N THR A 195 -0.59 14.44 4.44
CA THR A 195 -1.80 14.64 5.24
C THR A 195 -2.72 13.43 5.10
N ASN A 196 -3.80 13.35 5.90
CA ASN A 196 -4.85 12.32 5.78
C ASN A 196 -4.30 10.90 5.62
N PHE A 197 -3.89 10.30 6.73
CA PHE A 197 -3.26 8.98 6.74
C PHE A 197 -4.28 7.85 6.83
N ILE A 198 -4.53 7.14 5.73
CA ILE A 198 -5.46 6.01 5.69
C ILE A 198 -4.71 4.72 6.06
N PRO A 199 -5.13 3.96 7.08
CA PRO A 199 -4.54 2.66 7.39
C PRO A 199 -4.91 1.61 6.34
N VAL A 200 -3.92 1.16 5.57
CA VAL A 200 -4.17 0.33 4.39
C VAL A 200 -4.09 -1.19 4.64
N ALA A 201 -3.55 -1.60 5.79
CA ALA A 201 -3.49 -3.03 6.15
C ALA A 201 -4.88 -3.67 6.34
N GLU A 202 -5.89 -2.85 6.66
CA GLU A 202 -7.26 -3.31 6.92
C GLU A 202 -8.19 -3.17 5.70
N LEU A 203 -7.67 -2.69 4.56
CA LEU A 203 -8.46 -2.53 3.35
C LEU A 203 -8.55 -3.84 2.56
N GLU A 204 -9.77 -4.17 2.12
CA GLU A 204 -9.99 -5.19 1.12
C GLU A 204 -9.79 -4.57 -0.28
N VAL A 205 -8.75 -5.00 -0.99
CA VAL A 205 -8.47 -4.53 -2.35
C VAL A 205 -9.29 -5.34 -3.36
N ARG A 206 -9.99 -4.65 -4.25
CA ARG A 206 -10.69 -5.22 -5.41
C ARG A 206 -10.32 -4.45 -6.68
N GLY A 207 -10.44 -5.10 -7.84
CA GLY A 207 -10.19 -4.49 -9.15
C GLY A 207 -8.74 -4.46 -9.62
N LEU A 208 -7.78 -4.84 -8.77
CA LEU A 208 -6.40 -5.17 -9.15
C LEU A 208 -6.20 -6.68 -9.09
N GLN A 209 -5.49 -7.24 -10.07
CA GLN A 209 -5.29 -8.70 -10.17
C GLN A 209 -4.32 -9.22 -9.11
N ASN A 210 -3.26 -8.45 -8.82
CA ASN A 210 -2.20 -8.84 -7.91
C ASN A 210 -2.19 -7.95 -6.65
N ARG A 211 -1.89 -8.55 -5.49
CA ARG A 211 -1.66 -7.84 -4.22
C ARG A 211 -0.22 -7.99 -3.78
N TYR A 212 0.48 -6.86 -3.67
CA TYR A 212 1.86 -6.80 -3.23
C TYR A 212 2.00 -6.09 -1.88
N ARG A 213 2.55 -6.86 -0.95
CA ARG A 213 2.89 -6.46 0.42
C ARG A 213 4.36 -6.79 0.70
N GLN A 214 5.07 -5.88 1.32
CA GLN A 214 6.35 -6.16 1.97
C GLN A 214 6.11 -6.31 3.47
N ALA A 215 6.26 -7.53 3.99
CA ALA A 215 6.13 -7.79 5.42
C ALA A 215 7.27 -7.11 6.20
N GLY A 216 6.92 -6.41 7.29
CA GLY A 216 7.90 -5.68 8.11
C GLY A 216 7.31 -5.10 9.38
N ILE A 217 7.95 -4.05 9.90
CA ILE A 217 7.54 -3.28 11.08
C ILE A 217 7.03 -1.90 10.70
N GLY A 218 6.09 -1.36 11.47
CA GLY A 218 5.44 -0.06 11.23
C GLY A 218 4.03 -0.19 10.66
N VAL A 219 3.24 0.85 10.81
CA VAL A 219 1.88 0.94 10.31
C VAL A 219 1.93 1.33 8.83
N PRO A 220 1.49 0.48 7.88
CA PRO A 220 1.40 0.86 6.48
C PRO A 220 0.18 1.76 6.26
N LEU A 221 0.42 2.92 5.66
CA LEU A 221 -0.56 3.98 5.44
C LEU A 221 -0.54 4.43 3.97
N ALA A 222 -1.66 5.00 3.53
CA ALA A 222 -1.74 5.81 2.33
C ALA A 222 -2.00 7.26 2.74
N ALA A 223 -1.09 8.16 2.40
CA ALA A 223 -1.19 9.58 2.74
C ALA A 223 -1.61 10.40 1.53
N ASP A 224 -2.48 11.39 1.71
CA ASP A 224 -2.63 12.45 0.74
C ASP A 224 -1.36 13.30 0.70
N GLN A 225 -1.08 13.90 -0.46
CA GLN A 225 0.11 14.70 -0.68
C GLN A 225 -0.26 16.06 -1.28
N ILE A 226 0.07 17.14 -0.58
CA ILE A 226 -0.26 18.50 -0.97
C ILE A 226 1.04 19.23 -1.32
N PRO A 227 1.15 19.88 -2.50
CA PRO A 227 2.34 20.64 -2.84
C PRO A 227 2.50 21.86 -1.91
N LEU A 228 3.72 22.11 -1.43
CA LEU A 228 4.06 23.27 -0.58
C LEU A 228 4.39 24.54 -1.39
N GLY A 229 4.44 24.43 -2.72
CA GLY A 229 4.65 25.54 -3.64
C GLY A 229 4.12 25.23 -5.03
N GLN A 230 4.37 26.13 -5.99
CA GLN A 230 3.96 25.91 -7.38
C GLN A 230 4.81 24.80 -8.00
N GLU A 231 4.16 23.78 -8.58
CA GLU A 231 4.85 22.70 -9.28
C GLU A 231 5.15 23.11 -10.71
N GLU A 232 6.41 23.38 -11.01
CA GLU A 232 6.89 23.60 -12.37
C GLU A 232 7.41 22.28 -12.98
N GLY A 233 7.10 22.05 -14.27
CA GLY A 233 7.51 20.85 -14.99
C GLY A 233 6.55 19.67 -14.82
N LEU A 234 7.09 18.49 -14.49
CA LEU A 234 6.35 17.23 -14.37
C LEU A 234 5.36 17.30 -13.20
N GLN A 235 4.08 17.17 -13.50
CA GLN A 235 3.02 17.24 -12.50
C GLN A 235 2.88 15.90 -11.76
N ILE A 236 2.48 15.95 -10.49
CA ILE A 236 2.23 14.73 -9.70
C ILE A 236 0.76 14.39 -9.76
N ALA A 237 0.46 13.16 -10.16
CA ALA A 237 -0.90 12.66 -10.23
C ALA A 237 -1.57 12.80 -8.86
N LYS A 238 -2.82 13.28 -8.87
CA LYS A 238 -3.65 13.28 -7.67
C LYS A 238 -3.87 11.84 -7.23
N GLY A 239 -3.28 11.48 -6.10
CA GLY A 239 -3.28 10.12 -5.58
C GLY A 239 -2.58 10.08 -4.23
N LYS A 240 -2.63 8.90 -3.61
CA LYS A 240 -2.10 8.66 -2.27
C LYS A 240 -0.72 8.06 -2.34
N MET A 241 0.10 8.48 -1.39
CA MET A 241 1.48 8.11 -1.23
C MET A 241 1.60 6.93 -0.26
N PRO A 242 2.23 5.80 -0.63
CA PRO A 242 2.49 4.72 0.30
C PRO A 242 3.56 5.15 1.33
N VAL A 243 3.20 5.15 2.60
CA VAL A 243 4.09 5.51 3.70
C VAL A 243 3.97 4.52 4.86
N THR A 244 5.02 4.38 5.64
CA THR A 244 5.03 3.56 6.86
C THR A 244 5.26 4.47 8.06
N ALA A 245 4.31 4.53 8.99
CA ALA A 245 4.51 5.21 10.28
C ALA A 245 5.11 4.23 11.30
N PHE A 246 6.21 4.61 11.91
CA PHE A 246 6.92 3.80 12.89
C PHE A 246 7.13 4.62 14.16
N MET A 247 6.72 4.07 15.31
CA MET A 247 6.97 4.69 16.60
C MET A 247 8.26 4.11 17.19
N ARG A 248 9.28 4.94 17.30
CA ARG A 248 10.55 4.59 17.93
C ARG A 248 10.48 4.79 19.43
N PHE A 249 11.08 3.87 20.17
CA PHE A 249 11.28 3.99 21.61
C PHE A 249 12.77 3.84 21.93
N SER A 250 13.28 4.65 22.83
CA SER A 250 14.68 4.61 23.29
C SER A 250 14.72 4.21 24.75
N ASN A 251 15.51 3.20 25.15
CA ASN A 251 15.57 2.73 26.55
C ASN A 251 14.18 2.40 27.15
N LEU A 252 13.28 1.83 26.32
CA LEU A 252 11.91 1.52 26.68
C LEU A 252 11.80 0.64 27.93
N LEU A 253 12.71 -0.32 28.13
CA LEU A 253 12.69 -1.17 29.32
C LEU A 253 12.95 -0.36 30.60
N GLN A 254 13.84 0.64 30.54
CA GLN A 254 14.08 1.56 31.64
C GLN A 254 12.87 2.47 31.88
N GLN A 255 12.26 2.99 30.81
CA GLN A 255 11.09 3.86 30.89
C GLN A 255 9.84 3.15 31.41
N LEU A 256 9.68 1.84 31.18
CA LEU A 256 8.60 1.05 31.79
C LEU A 256 8.67 0.92 33.31
N ARG A 257 9.85 1.18 33.91
CA ARG A 257 10.00 1.26 35.38
C ARG A 257 9.61 2.61 35.94
N THR A 258 9.36 3.57 35.06
CA THR A 258 8.80 4.89 35.37
C THR A 258 7.35 4.95 34.91
N ASP A 259 6.63 6.00 35.34
CA ASP A 259 5.26 6.26 34.94
C ASP A 259 5.14 7.07 33.63
N SER A 260 6.27 7.44 33.02
CA SER A 260 6.32 8.22 31.78
C SER A 260 7.20 7.55 30.73
N ILE A 261 6.68 7.44 29.50
CA ILE A 261 7.35 6.83 28.36
C ILE A 261 7.35 7.84 27.21
N GLN A 262 8.48 7.97 26.54
CA GLN A 262 8.64 8.77 25.33
C GLN A 262 8.66 7.87 24.09
N GLY A 263 7.85 8.22 23.10
CA GLY A 263 7.86 7.64 21.77
C GLY A 263 7.97 8.71 20.70
N ASP A 264 8.75 8.46 19.66
CA ASP A 264 8.95 9.39 18.54
C ASP A 264 8.35 8.80 17.26
N TRP A 265 7.48 9.55 16.60
CA TRP A 265 6.97 9.16 15.29
C TRP A 265 8.03 9.40 14.20
N GLU A 266 8.24 8.37 13.39
CA GLU A 266 8.98 8.42 12.15
C GLU A 266 8.03 8.05 11.01
N LEU A 267 8.10 8.78 9.91
CA LEU A 267 7.40 8.44 8.68
C LEU A 267 8.41 8.11 7.59
N TYR A 268 8.16 7.01 6.89
CA TYR A 268 9.01 6.51 5.83
C TYR A 268 8.24 6.40 4.53
N ASN A 269 8.76 7.01 3.48
CA ASN A 269 8.27 6.80 2.12
C ASN A 269 8.68 5.41 1.62
N ALA A 270 7.70 4.60 1.20
CA ALA A 270 7.91 3.26 0.65
C ALA A 270 8.76 3.20 -0.64
N TYR A 271 8.81 4.27 -1.44
CA TYR A 271 9.64 4.37 -2.64
C TYR A 271 11.12 4.54 -2.32
N ASP A 272 11.46 5.31 -1.29
CA ASP A 272 12.84 5.68 -0.98
C ASP A 272 13.46 4.73 0.07
N GLN A 273 12.68 4.34 1.09
CA GLN A 273 13.20 3.62 2.24
C GLN A 273 12.37 2.37 2.53
N LYS A 274 13.04 1.22 2.53
CA LYS A 274 12.41 -0.10 2.76
C LYS A 274 12.78 -0.74 4.10
N THR A 275 13.77 -0.18 4.78
CA THR A 275 14.27 -0.66 6.05
C THR A 275 14.47 0.50 7.02
N VAL A 276 14.41 0.19 8.31
CA VAL A 276 14.74 1.10 9.38
C VAL A 276 15.82 0.48 10.25
N ASN A 277 16.82 1.27 10.65
CA ASN A 277 17.84 0.79 11.56
C ASN A 277 17.33 0.87 13.01
N ILE A 278 17.37 -0.27 13.71
CA ILE A 278 16.96 -0.40 15.11
C ILE A 278 18.08 -1.15 15.85
N HIS A 279 18.79 -0.44 16.73
CA HIS A 279 19.95 -0.96 17.47
C HIS A 279 21.00 -1.63 16.56
N GLY A 280 21.33 -0.99 15.42
CA GLY A 280 22.33 -1.50 14.49
C GLY A 280 21.84 -2.62 13.56
N ARG A 281 20.57 -3.04 13.65
CA ARG A 281 19.95 -4.01 12.74
C ARG A 281 19.08 -3.30 11.72
N ASP A 282 19.21 -3.68 10.45
CA ASP A 282 18.32 -3.23 9.39
C ASP A 282 17.06 -4.10 9.37
N VAL A 283 15.94 -3.48 9.72
CA VAL A 283 14.65 -4.16 9.88
C VAL A 283 13.74 -3.74 8.72
N PRO A 284 13.14 -4.68 7.96
CA PRO A 284 12.19 -4.35 6.91
C PRO A 284 11.01 -3.54 7.45
N LEU A 285 10.63 -2.48 6.74
CA LEU A 285 9.40 -1.74 6.98
C LEU A 285 8.21 -2.49 6.38
N GLU A 286 7.07 -2.41 7.06
CA GLU A 286 5.79 -2.92 6.56
C GLU A 286 5.25 -1.98 5.47
N ILE A 287 5.02 -2.49 4.26
CA ILE A 287 4.60 -1.68 3.12
C ILE A 287 3.50 -2.39 2.33
N GLU A 288 2.43 -1.68 2.00
CA GLU A 288 1.30 -2.18 1.21
C GLU A 288 1.09 -1.32 -0.05
N PHE A 289 1.93 -1.53 -1.07
CA PHE A 289 1.91 -0.74 -2.31
C PHE A 289 0.57 -0.82 -3.03
N THR A 290 0.04 -2.04 -3.20
CA THR A 290 -1.22 -2.28 -3.91
C THR A 290 -2.37 -1.58 -3.21
N SER A 291 -2.46 -1.67 -1.88
CA SER A 291 -3.56 -1.04 -1.14
C SER A 291 -3.51 0.48 -1.21
N SER A 292 -2.33 1.11 -1.19
CA SER A 292 -2.19 2.56 -1.39
C SER A 292 -2.56 2.99 -2.82
N LEU A 293 -2.17 2.21 -3.83
CA LEU A 293 -2.59 2.45 -5.22
C LEU A 293 -4.12 2.29 -5.38
N ALA A 294 -4.69 1.23 -4.80
CA ALA A 294 -6.14 0.99 -4.82
C ALA A 294 -6.91 2.13 -4.14
N ALA A 295 -6.45 2.59 -2.98
CA ALA A 295 -7.05 3.74 -2.29
C ALA A 295 -6.97 5.03 -3.12
N SER A 296 -5.89 5.21 -3.88
CA SER A 296 -5.76 6.32 -4.84
C SER A 296 -6.79 6.23 -5.96
N LEU A 297 -6.97 5.04 -6.54
CA LEU A 297 -7.88 4.81 -7.65
C LEU A 297 -9.35 4.87 -7.23
N ALA A 298 -9.68 4.40 -6.03
CA ALA A 298 -11.05 4.35 -5.50
C ALA A 298 -11.67 5.75 -5.31
N GLU A 299 -10.88 6.73 -4.88
CA GLU A 299 -11.34 8.12 -4.70
C GLU A 299 -11.20 8.97 -5.98
N SER A 300 -10.52 8.45 -7.02
CA SER A 300 -10.12 9.28 -8.15
C SER A 300 -11.27 9.63 -9.10
N SER A 301 -11.31 10.90 -9.52
CA SER A 301 -12.11 11.39 -10.64
C SER A 301 -11.71 10.80 -12.01
N VAL A 302 -10.76 9.87 -12.04
CA VAL A 302 -10.33 9.15 -13.24
C VAL A 302 -11.49 8.29 -13.77
N TRP A 303 -12.23 7.60 -12.89
CA TRP A 303 -13.37 6.78 -13.30
C TRP A 303 -14.56 7.60 -13.77
N GLU A 304 -14.83 8.74 -13.14
CA GLU A 304 -15.86 9.68 -13.59
C GLU A 304 -15.54 10.24 -14.98
N ARG A 305 -14.26 10.51 -15.28
CA ARG A 305 -13.79 10.97 -16.58
C ARG A 305 -13.81 9.86 -17.64
N GLU A 306 -13.44 8.63 -17.30
CA GLU A 306 -13.58 7.48 -18.20
C GLU A 306 -15.05 7.25 -18.60
N LEU A 307 -15.97 7.28 -17.63
CA LEU A 307 -17.41 7.14 -17.88
C LEU A 307 -17.96 8.32 -18.69
N LYS A 308 -17.62 9.56 -18.33
CA LYS A 308 -18.06 10.75 -19.10
C LYS A 308 -17.52 10.76 -20.53
N GLY A 309 -16.26 10.42 -20.75
CA GLY A 309 -15.65 10.32 -22.09
C GLY A 309 -16.23 9.18 -22.93
N PHE A 310 -16.76 8.13 -22.29
CA PHE A 310 -17.49 7.05 -22.97
C PHE A 310 -18.93 7.45 -23.39
N PHE A 311 -19.62 8.29 -22.60
CA PHE A 311 -21.02 8.66 -22.84
C PHE A 311 -21.24 10.01 -23.54
N MET A 312 -20.29 10.97 -23.47
CA MET A 312 -20.38 12.30 -24.08
C MET A 312 -19.34 12.47 -25.19
N GLY A 313 -19.41 11.62 -26.21
CA GLY A 313 -18.54 11.70 -27.39
C GLY A 313 -18.87 12.84 -28.37
N ASP A 314 -19.37 14.00 -27.93
CA ASP A 314 -19.82 15.04 -28.88
C ASP A 314 -19.77 16.51 -28.39
N SER A 315 -19.03 16.83 -27.32
CA SER A 315 -18.74 18.23 -27.00
C SER A 315 -17.32 18.59 -27.40
N VAL A 316 -17.17 19.28 -28.54
CA VAL A 316 -15.92 19.90 -29.02
C VAL A 316 -15.56 21.09 -28.11
N ALA A 317 -15.25 20.81 -26.85
CA ALA A 317 -14.45 21.68 -26.02
C ALA A 317 -13.05 21.07 -26.06
N LEU A 318 -12.14 21.67 -26.83
CA LEU A 318 -10.73 21.27 -26.90
C LEU A 318 -10.13 21.36 -25.48
N GLN A 319 -10.15 20.25 -24.74
CA GLN A 319 -9.53 20.17 -23.42
C GLN A 319 -8.04 19.85 -23.56
N SER A 320 -7.24 20.42 -22.66
CA SER A 320 -5.79 20.26 -22.60
C SER A 320 -5.39 18.84 -22.19
N GLY A 321 -4.36 18.29 -22.84
CA GLY A 321 -3.69 17.09 -22.35
C GLY A 321 -2.95 17.36 -21.02
N GLU A 322 -2.72 16.32 -20.24
CA GLU A 322 -2.00 16.38 -18.97
C GLU A 322 -0.93 15.27 -18.93
N LEU A 323 0.28 15.62 -18.48
CA LEU A 323 1.36 14.66 -18.25
C LEU A 323 1.68 14.63 -16.75
N THR A 324 1.44 13.47 -16.12
CA THR A 324 1.59 13.29 -14.67
C THR A 324 2.49 12.12 -14.31
N ALA A 325 3.02 12.08 -13.09
CA ALA A 325 3.77 10.95 -12.52
C ALA A 325 3.26 10.59 -11.11
N LEU A 326 3.57 9.39 -10.62
CA LEU A 326 3.18 8.99 -9.26
C LEU A 326 4.02 9.64 -8.16
N GLU A 327 5.24 10.05 -8.50
CA GLU A 327 6.23 10.62 -7.58
C GLU A 327 7.02 11.74 -8.27
N PRO A 328 7.59 12.70 -7.52
CA PRO A 328 8.50 13.71 -8.04
C PRO A 328 9.62 13.12 -8.90
N TYR A 329 10.10 13.91 -9.86
CA TYR A 329 11.16 13.46 -10.77
C TYR A 329 12.38 12.92 -10.00
N ARG A 330 12.84 11.73 -10.38
CA ARG A 330 13.99 11.06 -9.76
C ARG A 330 15.14 10.98 -10.77
N PRO A 331 16.21 11.80 -10.63
CA PRO A 331 17.34 11.75 -11.53
C PRO A 331 17.98 10.36 -11.62
N GLY A 332 18.41 9.97 -12.81
CA GLY A 332 18.96 8.66 -13.13
C GLY A 332 17.92 7.58 -13.44
N ARG A 333 16.62 7.86 -13.27
CA ARG A 333 15.54 6.94 -13.67
C ARG A 333 15.02 7.30 -15.07
N ILE A 334 14.96 6.30 -15.94
CA ILE A 334 14.45 6.41 -17.30
C ILE A 334 12.94 6.65 -17.27
N PRO A 335 12.43 7.73 -17.89
CA PRO A 335 10.99 7.94 -17.99
C PRO A 335 10.31 6.88 -18.86
N VAL A 336 9.25 6.28 -18.33
CA VAL A 336 8.33 5.40 -19.06
C VAL A 336 6.98 6.07 -19.10
N VAL A 337 6.55 6.51 -20.29
CA VAL A 337 5.29 7.24 -20.46
C VAL A 337 4.22 6.32 -21.02
N PHE A 338 3.15 6.14 -20.27
CA PHE A 338 1.97 5.41 -20.67
C PHE A 338 0.98 6.31 -21.41
N VAL A 339 0.50 5.85 -22.58
CA VAL A 339 -0.46 6.55 -23.43
C VAL A 339 -1.68 5.68 -23.66
N HIS A 340 -2.81 6.03 -23.03
CA HIS A 340 -4.05 5.28 -23.11
C HIS A 340 -4.74 5.39 -24.49
N GLY A 341 -5.74 4.56 -24.73
CA GLY A 341 -6.49 4.51 -26.00
C GLY A 341 -7.88 5.16 -25.90
N THR A 342 -8.73 4.92 -26.90
CA THR A 342 -10.08 5.47 -27.01
C THR A 342 -10.97 5.14 -25.81
N ALA A 343 -11.78 6.12 -25.36
CA ALA A 343 -12.73 6.01 -24.26
C ALA A 343 -12.15 5.35 -22.99
N SER A 344 -10.90 5.69 -22.67
CA SER A 344 -10.16 5.18 -21.52
C SER A 344 -9.32 6.28 -20.89
N GLY A 345 -8.71 5.99 -19.73
CA GLY A 345 -7.85 6.91 -19.01
C GLY A 345 -6.63 6.22 -18.40
N PRO A 346 -5.87 6.93 -17.56
CA PRO A 346 -4.64 6.40 -16.94
C PRO A 346 -4.91 5.19 -16.03
N GLY A 347 -6.14 5.02 -15.52
CA GLY A 347 -6.55 3.87 -14.72
C GLY A 347 -6.39 2.52 -15.43
N ARG A 348 -6.39 2.47 -16.77
CA ARG A 348 -6.13 1.23 -17.52
C ARG A 348 -4.72 0.68 -17.35
N TRP A 349 -3.78 1.49 -16.89
CA TRP A 349 -2.42 1.07 -16.58
C TRP A 349 -2.24 0.63 -15.12
N ALA A 350 -3.32 0.54 -14.34
CA ALA A 350 -3.24 0.28 -12.90
C ALA A 350 -2.57 -1.07 -12.57
N ASP A 351 -2.99 -2.18 -13.18
CA ASP A 351 -2.36 -3.49 -12.96
C ASP A 351 -0.88 -3.48 -13.40
N MET A 352 -0.60 -2.90 -14.56
CA MET A 352 0.78 -2.80 -15.06
C MET A 352 1.66 -1.95 -14.15
N THR A 353 1.12 -0.84 -13.64
CA THR A 353 1.80 0.03 -12.68
C THR A 353 2.07 -0.73 -11.38
N ASN A 354 1.07 -1.44 -10.87
CA ASN A 354 1.15 -2.24 -9.64
C ASN A 354 2.24 -3.31 -9.74
N ASP A 355 2.32 -4.02 -10.88
CA ASP A 355 3.31 -5.06 -11.13
C ASP A 355 4.72 -4.49 -11.36
N LEU A 356 4.85 -3.38 -12.08
CA LEU A 356 6.17 -2.82 -12.41
C LEU A 356 6.80 -2.07 -11.23
N ILE A 357 6.00 -1.40 -10.41
CA ILE A 357 6.53 -0.61 -9.29
C ILE A 357 7.01 -1.50 -8.14
N ILE A 358 6.48 -2.71 -7.99
CA ILE A 358 6.93 -3.61 -6.92
C ILE A 358 8.29 -4.24 -7.24
N ASP A 359 8.61 -4.46 -8.53
CA ASP A 359 9.89 -5.03 -8.95
C ASP A 359 11.05 -4.07 -8.63
N PRO A 360 11.97 -4.43 -7.70
CA PRO A 360 13.05 -3.54 -7.31
C PRO A 360 14.01 -3.20 -8.45
N SER A 361 14.19 -4.11 -9.41
CA SER A 361 15.05 -3.92 -10.55
C SER A 361 14.44 -2.90 -11.53
N ILE A 362 13.12 -2.88 -11.67
CA ILE A 362 12.42 -1.92 -12.52
C ILE A 362 12.32 -0.57 -11.79
N ARG A 363 11.80 -0.55 -10.57
CA ARG A 363 11.57 0.68 -9.80
C ARG A 363 12.84 1.50 -9.56
N SER A 364 14.00 0.86 -9.44
CA SER A 364 15.28 1.57 -9.26
C SER A 364 15.78 2.27 -10.52
N ARG A 365 15.31 1.87 -11.71
CA ARG A 365 15.81 2.36 -13.01
C ARG A 365 14.79 3.11 -13.85
N PHE A 366 13.51 2.95 -13.57
CA PHE A 366 12.43 3.53 -14.36
C PHE A 366 11.50 4.38 -13.49
N GLN A 367 10.95 5.44 -14.09
CA GLN A 367 9.91 6.26 -13.48
C GLN A 367 8.69 6.32 -14.41
N PHE A 368 7.51 6.08 -13.86
CA PHE A 368 6.28 5.94 -14.64
C PHE A 368 5.49 7.24 -14.72
N TRP A 369 5.23 7.68 -15.95
CA TRP A 369 4.45 8.87 -16.27
C TRP A 369 3.21 8.47 -17.08
N TYR A 370 2.19 9.31 -17.06
CA TYR A 370 0.90 9.04 -17.69
C TYR A 370 0.47 10.27 -18.47
N PHE A 371 0.24 10.07 -19.77
CA PHE A 371 -0.39 11.08 -20.60
C PHE A 371 -1.90 10.84 -20.64
N THR A 372 -2.66 11.85 -20.21
CA THR A 372 -4.13 11.85 -20.26
C THR A 372 -4.59 12.88 -21.28
N TYR A 373 -5.53 12.49 -22.14
CA TYR A 373 -6.09 13.37 -23.18
C TYR A 373 -7.55 13.00 -23.48
N ASP A 374 -8.30 13.94 -24.06
CA ASP A 374 -9.63 13.63 -24.57
C ASP A 374 -9.50 12.77 -25.84
N THR A 375 -10.00 11.55 -25.77
CA THR A 375 -9.87 10.57 -26.84
C THR A 375 -10.73 10.86 -28.07
N GLY A 376 -11.74 11.73 -27.93
CA GLY A 376 -12.56 12.22 -29.05
C GLY A 376 -11.86 13.27 -29.91
N ASN A 377 -10.74 13.83 -29.43
CA ASN A 377 -9.94 14.77 -30.21
C ASN A 377 -9.34 14.11 -31.47
N PRO A 378 -9.14 14.89 -32.55
CA PRO A 378 -8.38 14.42 -33.71
C PRO A 378 -7.00 13.91 -33.29
N ILE A 379 -6.61 12.74 -33.80
CA ILE A 379 -5.35 12.06 -33.42
C ILE A 379 -4.13 12.98 -33.57
N LEU A 380 -4.06 13.73 -34.68
CA LEU A 380 -2.95 14.65 -34.96
C LEU A 380 -2.90 15.81 -33.95
N TYR A 381 -4.06 16.30 -33.52
CA TYR A 381 -4.15 17.33 -32.49
C TYR A 381 -3.69 16.81 -31.12
N SER A 382 -4.18 15.63 -30.70
CA SER A 382 -3.73 15.00 -29.45
C SER A 382 -2.23 14.69 -29.45
N ALA A 383 -1.68 14.29 -30.60
CA ALA A 383 -0.25 14.06 -30.77
C ALA A 383 0.57 15.35 -30.68
N ALA A 384 0.07 16.46 -31.23
CA ALA A 384 0.71 17.77 -31.07
C ALA A 384 0.79 18.18 -29.60
N LEU A 385 -0.34 18.10 -28.87
CA LEU A 385 -0.39 18.37 -27.44
C LEU A 385 0.58 17.47 -26.65
N PHE A 386 0.60 16.18 -26.97
CA PHE A 386 1.49 15.23 -26.31
C PHE A 386 2.97 15.57 -26.51
N ARG A 387 3.37 15.86 -27.76
CA ARG A 387 4.74 16.23 -28.11
C ARG A 387 5.17 17.53 -27.43
N GLU A 388 4.31 18.55 -27.45
CA GLU A 388 4.58 19.83 -26.79
C GLU A 388 4.77 19.66 -25.28
N LEU A 389 3.91 18.89 -24.63
CA LEU A 389 4.00 18.63 -23.18
C LEU A 389 5.24 17.83 -22.82
N LEU A 390 5.60 16.80 -23.60
CA LEU A 390 6.84 16.04 -23.40
C LEU A 390 8.06 16.95 -23.56
N GLN A 391 8.15 17.71 -24.66
CA GLN A 391 9.26 18.60 -24.93
C GLN A 391 9.43 19.63 -23.81
N LYS A 392 8.35 20.33 -23.44
CA LYS A 392 8.36 21.32 -22.36
C LYS A 392 8.79 20.71 -21.02
N THR A 393 8.29 19.52 -20.70
CA THR A 393 8.63 18.83 -19.44
C THR A 393 10.10 18.40 -19.43
N VAL A 394 10.58 17.79 -20.51
CA VAL A 394 11.98 17.36 -20.63
C VAL A 394 12.93 18.56 -20.61
N ASP A 395 12.62 19.66 -21.29
CA ASP A 395 13.46 20.87 -21.29
C ASP A 395 13.55 21.49 -19.89
N HIS A 396 12.43 21.57 -19.16
CA HIS A 396 12.43 22.04 -17.78
C HIS A 396 13.27 21.13 -16.88
N LEU A 397 13.08 19.80 -16.97
CA LEU A 397 13.84 18.84 -16.18
C LEU A 397 15.33 18.84 -16.53
N ARG A 398 15.71 19.00 -17.80
CA ARG A 398 17.10 19.13 -18.24
C ARG A 398 17.76 20.38 -17.67
N GLN A 399 17.06 21.52 -17.69
CA GLN A 399 17.56 22.76 -17.10
C GLN A 399 17.84 22.60 -15.59
N LYS A 400 16.98 21.84 -14.89
CA LYS A 400 17.09 21.64 -13.45
C LYS A 400 18.10 20.56 -13.03
N TYR A 401 18.18 19.44 -13.76
CA TYR A 401 18.91 18.24 -13.31
C TYR A 401 20.06 17.81 -14.21
N GLN A 402 20.12 18.24 -15.47
CA GLN A 402 21.12 17.79 -16.48
C GLN A 402 21.26 16.26 -16.57
N ASP A 403 20.13 15.56 -16.54
CA ASP A 403 20.09 14.10 -16.40
C ASP A 403 20.04 13.37 -17.76
N PRO A 404 21.04 12.53 -18.11
CA PRO A 404 21.06 11.78 -19.35
C PRO A 404 19.98 10.70 -19.43
N ALA A 405 19.36 10.29 -18.31
CA ALA A 405 18.27 9.31 -18.33
C ALA A 405 17.03 9.81 -19.10
N LEU A 406 16.88 11.14 -19.24
CA LEU A 406 15.83 11.75 -20.06
C LEU A 406 15.94 11.36 -21.54
N ASP A 407 17.14 11.08 -22.04
CA ASP A 407 17.40 10.70 -23.45
C ASP A 407 17.14 9.21 -23.73
N ALA A 408 16.79 8.45 -22.70
CA ALA A 408 16.46 7.03 -22.79
C ALA A 408 14.96 6.76 -22.71
N MET A 409 14.12 7.78 -22.87
CA MET A 409 12.68 7.72 -22.62
C MET A 409 12.00 6.59 -23.42
N VAL A 410 11.11 5.87 -22.75
CA VAL A 410 10.28 4.80 -23.31
C VAL A 410 8.83 5.27 -23.37
N LEU A 411 8.17 5.16 -24.52
CA LEU A 411 6.73 5.39 -24.63
C LEU A 411 6.01 4.07 -24.87
N ILE A 412 4.93 3.83 -24.12
CA ILE A 412 4.09 2.66 -24.24
C ILE A 412 2.68 3.11 -24.60
N GLY A 413 2.26 2.81 -25.82
CA GLY A 413 0.95 3.21 -26.33
C GLY A 413 0.00 2.04 -26.49
N HIS A 414 -1.19 2.14 -25.90
CA HIS A 414 -2.27 1.18 -26.06
C HIS A 414 -3.31 1.66 -27.06
N SER A 415 -3.73 0.81 -28.00
CA SER A 415 -4.76 1.12 -28.99
C SER A 415 -4.46 2.45 -29.71
N GLN A 416 -5.40 3.40 -29.78
CA GLN A 416 -5.21 4.75 -30.35
C GLN A 416 -4.00 5.49 -29.75
N GLY A 417 -3.68 5.30 -28.47
CA GLY A 417 -2.52 5.91 -27.82
C GLY A 417 -1.18 5.52 -28.45
N GLY A 418 -1.10 4.34 -29.07
CA GLY A 418 0.07 3.96 -29.85
C GLY A 418 0.26 4.79 -31.13
N LEU A 419 -0.80 5.34 -31.71
CA LEU A 419 -0.66 6.26 -32.84
C LEU A 419 -0.04 7.59 -32.38
N LEU A 420 -0.44 8.09 -31.21
CA LEU A 420 0.15 9.29 -30.60
C LEU A 420 1.63 9.06 -30.28
N ALA A 421 1.95 7.91 -29.66
CA ALA A 421 3.33 7.53 -29.36
C ALA A 421 4.18 7.42 -30.63
N LYS A 422 3.66 6.84 -31.72
CA LYS A 422 4.34 6.77 -33.02
C LYS A 422 4.69 8.17 -33.56
N LEU A 423 3.78 9.13 -33.43
CA LEU A 423 3.99 10.49 -33.91
C LEU A 423 5.11 11.26 -33.18
N THR A 424 5.62 10.73 -32.07
CA THR A 424 6.83 11.28 -31.41
C THR A 424 8.13 10.87 -32.09
N ALA A 425 8.14 9.87 -32.97
CA ALA A 425 9.36 9.29 -33.53
C ALA A 425 9.42 9.32 -35.07
N VAL A 426 8.53 10.08 -35.71
CA VAL A 426 8.48 10.23 -37.16
C VAL A 426 8.70 11.68 -37.56
N ASN A 427 9.22 11.87 -38.77
CA ASN A 427 9.28 13.17 -39.42
C ASN A 427 8.30 13.14 -40.61
N THR A 428 7.26 13.97 -40.58
CA THR A 428 6.22 13.94 -41.63
C THR A 428 6.55 14.84 -42.82
N GLY A 429 7.44 15.83 -42.64
CA GLY A 429 7.63 16.88 -43.63
C GLY A 429 6.27 17.46 -44.04
N ASN A 430 5.99 17.46 -45.34
CA ASN A 430 4.72 17.95 -45.88
C ASN A 430 3.67 16.85 -46.08
N SER A 431 3.98 15.56 -45.83
CA SER A 431 3.13 14.44 -46.29
C SER A 431 1.69 14.47 -45.76
N PHE A 432 1.46 14.94 -44.54
CA PHE A 432 0.10 15.09 -44.00
C PHE A 432 -0.63 16.31 -44.57
N TRP A 433 0.09 17.39 -44.85
CA TRP A 433 -0.48 18.59 -45.45
C TRP A 433 -0.86 18.36 -46.92
N ASP A 434 0.04 17.76 -47.69
CA ASP A 434 -0.15 17.46 -49.11
C ASP A 434 -1.31 16.46 -49.34
N ALA A 435 -1.67 15.67 -48.33
CA ALA A 435 -2.82 14.77 -48.37
C ALA A 435 -4.17 15.50 -48.29
N ILE A 436 -4.20 16.73 -47.78
CA ILE A 436 -5.44 17.49 -47.55
C ILE A 436 -5.50 18.84 -48.28
N SER A 437 -4.38 19.34 -48.81
CA SER A 437 -4.29 20.62 -49.51
C SER A 437 -3.31 20.56 -50.69
N ASN A 438 -3.67 21.25 -51.79
CA ASN A 438 -2.80 21.46 -52.95
C ASN A 438 -2.06 22.81 -52.90
N SER A 439 -2.25 23.60 -51.84
CA SER A 439 -1.61 24.91 -51.66
C SER A 439 -0.77 24.92 -50.38
N PRO A 440 0.37 25.63 -50.35
CA PRO A 440 1.18 25.79 -49.13
C PRO A 440 0.36 26.34 -47.96
N LEU A 441 0.70 25.95 -46.73
CA LEU A 441 0.01 26.44 -45.53
C LEU A 441 0.16 27.97 -45.40
N GLU A 442 1.25 28.53 -45.89
CA GLU A 442 1.56 29.95 -45.87
C GLU A 442 0.55 30.79 -46.67
N ASP A 443 -0.03 30.20 -47.71
CA ASP A 443 -0.98 30.85 -48.61
C ASP A 443 -2.44 30.74 -48.11
N MET A 444 -2.68 29.93 -47.08
CA MET A 444 -4.02 29.74 -46.51
C MET A 444 -4.50 31.00 -45.77
N LYS A 445 -5.67 31.49 -46.15
CA LYS A 445 -6.35 32.61 -45.47
C LYS A 445 -7.05 32.13 -44.19
N VAL A 446 -6.26 31.89 -43.15
CA VAL A 446 -6.72 31.50 -41.80
C VAL A 446 -6.14 32.43 -40.74
N SER A 447 -6.72 32.42 -39.54
CA SER A 447 -6.15 33.18 -38.41
C SER A 447 -4.75 32.66 -38.05
N SER A 448 -3.93 33.50 -37.40
CA SER A 448 -2.60 33.08 -36.91
C SER A 448 -2.71 31.87 -35.96
N GLN A 449 -3.71 31.86 -35.09
CA GLN A 449 -3.97 30.76 -34.16
C GLN A 449 -4.31 29.45 -34.89
N THR A 450 -5.15 29.51 -35.93
CA THR A 450 -5.49 28.33 -36.74
C THR A 450 -4.28 27.85 -37.54
N ARG A 451 -3.50 28.77 -38.13
CA ARG A 451 -2.27 28.42 -38.84
C ARG A 451 -1.28 27.70 -37.94
N ASP A 452 -1.06 28.25 -36.75
CA ASP A 452 -0.15 27.68 -35.75
C ASP A 452 -0.64 26.30 -35.26
N LEU A 453 -1.95 26.12 -35.06
CA LEU A 453 -2.52 24.81 -34.75
C LEU A 453 -2.27 23.78 -35.87
N LEU A 454 -2.49 24.16 -37.13
CA LEU A 454 -2.23 23.31 -38.30
C LEU A 454 -0.74 22.97 -38.42
N GLN A 455 0.13 23.96 -38.24
CA GLN A 455 1.58 23.78 -38.23
C GLN A 455 1.99 22.70 -37.23
N ARG A 456 1.59 22.87 -35.98
CA ARG A 456 1.99 21.98 -34.86
C ARG A 456 1.38 20.58 -34.96
N SER A 457 0.22 20.45 -35.63
CA SER A 457 -0.49 19.17 -35.79
C SER A 457 -0.09 18.38 -37.03
N LEU A 458 0.28 19.03 -38.13
CA LEU A 458 0.49 18.37 -39.43
C LEU A 458 1.97 18.27 -39.83
N PHE A 459 2.81 19.19 -39.34
CA PHE A 459 4.26 19.22 -39.61
C PHE A 459 4.98 18.75 -38.36
N ILE A 460 5.27 17.45 -38.33
CA ILE A 460 5.74 16.73 -37.15
C ILE A 460 7.20 16.37 -37.35
N ASP A 461 8.01 16.70 -36.35
CA ASP A 461 9.39 16.27 -36.20
C ASP A 461 9.54 15.26 -35.05
N SER A 462 10.47 14.33 -35.18
CA SER A 462 10.78 13.36 -34.12
C SER A 462 11.34 14.04 -32.88
N LEU A 463 10.98 13.55 -31.70
CA LEU A 463 11.54 13.93 -30.41
C LEU A 463 12.81 13.12 -30.14
N PRO A 464 14.01 13.74 -30.13
CA PRO A 464 15.28 13.00 -30.10
C PRO A 464 15.54 12.26 -28.78
N PHE A 465 14.84 12.64 -27.69
CA PHE A 465 14.96 11.98 -26.39
C PHE A 465 14.09 10.72 -26.24
N VAL A 466 13.22 10.43 -27.22
CA VAL A 466 12.42 9.20 -27.23
C VAL A 466 13.25 8.06 -27.83
N ASN A 467 13.66 7.12 -26.98
CA ASN A 467 14.55 6.03 -27.35
C ASN A 467 13.80 4.77 -27.81
N ARG A 468 12.64 4.50 -27.21
CA ARG A 468 11.89 3.26 -27.47
C ARG A 468 10.39 3.49 -27.49
N LEU A 469 9.74 2.86 -28.47
CA LEU A 469 8.28 2.76 -28.55
C LEU A 469 7.84 1.32 -28.34
N VAL A 470 6.82 1.11 -27.52
CA VAL A 470 6.14 -0.16 -27.33
C VAL A 470 4.67 0.01 -27.69
N PHE A 471 4.18 -0.81 -28.62
CA PHE A 471 2.80 -0.77 -29.08
C PHE A 471 2.02 -1.96 -28.55
N ILE A 472 0.88 -1.69 -27.92
CA ILE A 472 -0.03 -2.71 -27.41
C ILE A 472 -1.37 -2.55 -28.12
N ALA A 473 -1.72 -3.52 -28.96
CA ALA A 473 -2.97 -3.52 -29.74
C ALA A 473 -3.21 -2.23 -30.56
N THR A 474 -2.15 -1.56 -31.02
CA THR A 474 -2.26 -0.31 -31.77
C THR A 474 -2.75 -0.54 -33.20
N PRO A 475 -3.81 0.15 -33.65
CA PRO A 475 -4.36 0.00 -35.00
C PRO A 475 -3.51 0.75 -36.04
N GLN A 476 -2.29 0.25 -36.30
CA GLN A 476 -1.32 0.88 -37.21
C GLN A 476 -1.84 1.12 -38.63
N HIS A 477 -2.81 0.32 -39.06
CA HIS A 477 -3.48 0.40 -40.38
C HIS A 477 -4.99 0.66 -40.25
N GLY A 478 -5.43 1.24 -39.13
CA GLY A 478 -6.85 1.42 -38.81
C GLY A 478 -7.50 0.15 -38.23
N SER A 479 -8.80 0.24 -37.94
CA SER A 479 -9.61 -0.86 -37.40
C SER A 479 -10.88 -1.01 -38.22
N TYR A 480 -11.17 -2.24 -38.66
CA TYR A 480 -12.41 -2.57 -39.38
C TYR A 480 -13.67 -2.20 -38.56
N VAL A 481 -13.57 -2.28 -37.23
CA VAL A 481 -14.67 -1.96 -36.31
C VAL A 481 -15.02 -0.47 -36.36
N ALA A 482 -14.05 0.43 -36.51
CA ALA A 482 -14.29 1.87 -36.55
C ALA A 482 -15.10 2.30 -37.79
N GLY A 483 -14.89 1.65 -38.95
CA GLY A 483 -15.71 1.86 -40.15
C GLY A 483 -17.14 1.37 -40.00
N SER A 484 -17.36 0.32 -39.19
CA SER A 484 -18.69 -0.25 -38.93
C SER A 484 -19.42 0.33 -37.71
N TRP A 485 -18.74 1.02 -36.79
CA TRP A 485 -19.34 1.53 -35.56
C TRP A 485 -20.33 2.67 -35.83
N GLY A 486 -19.98 3.60 -36.74
CA GLY A 486 -20.93 4.62 -37.22
C GLY A 486 -22.18 4.01 -37.87
N ALA A 487 -22.00 2.94 -38.67
CA ALA A 487 -23.10 2.18 -39.25
C ALA A 487 -23.92 1.41 -38.19
N HIS A 488 -23.28 0.88 -37.15
CA HIS A 488 -23.92 0.17 -36.04
C HIS A 488 -24.72 1.10 -35.12
N GLN A 489 -24.27 2.34 -34.92
CA GLN A 489 -25.03 3.33 -34.15
C GLN A 489 -26.21 3.87 -34.96
N LEU A 490 -26.06 4.08 -36.26
CA LEU A 490 -27.18 4.44 -37.15
C LEU A 490 -28.24 3.33 -37.22
N ALA A 491 -27.84 2.05 -37.20
CA ALA A 491 -28.76 0.91 -37.17
C ALA A 491 -29.55 0.75 -35.85
N LYS A 492 -29.17 1.46 -34.78
CA LYS A 492 -29.96 1.50 -33.53
C LYS A 492 -31.08 2.54 -33.55
N PHE A 493 -31.11 3.41 -34.56
CA PHE A 493 -32.12 4.45 -34.74
C PHE A 493 -33.01 4.23 -35.98
N VAL A 494 -32.91 3.06 -36.61
CA VAL A 494 -33.79 2.60 -37.72
C VAL A 494 -34.58 1.39 -37.29
#